data_AF-A0A7S2GZ63-F1
#
_entry.id   AF-A0A7S2GZ63-F1
#
_cell.length_a   1.000
_cell.length_b   1.000
_cell.length_c   1.000
_cell.angle_alpha   90.00
_cell.angle_beta   90.00
_cell.angle_gamma   90.00
#
_symmetry.space_group_name_H-M   'P 1'
#
loop_
_entity.id
_entity.type
_entity.pdbx_description
1 polymer ?
#
loop_
_entity_poly.entity_id
_entity_poly.type
_entity_poly.pdbx_seq_one_letter_code
_entity_poly.pdbx_strand_id
1 'polypeptide(L)'
;GIGHWWGGTTFQGIVPYYFHRVKPPTSTRAPFVEVDRCKYDNMVDKEVGNPLPQAGQKRCRSTPFADISLLHFTLCQKPWKCAPGRWPDDTLKLCMQAHSEWHQIRHRFEISMSFDGKEEQKDNYHLGHCRYGKYWPMTLNEIPMPRQP
;
A
#
# COMPACT_ATOMS: atom_id res chain seq x y z
N GLY A 1 -20.24 11.37 1.85
CA GLY A 1 -19.89 12.55 2.66
C GLY A 1 -18.51 12.39 3.25
N ILE A 2 -17.92 13.53 3.61
CA ILE A 2 -16.52 13.68 3.95
C ILE A 2 -16.31 13.38 5.44
N GLY A 3 -15.33 12.55 5.77
CA GLY A 3 -14.83 12.47 7.14
C GLY A 3 -15.11 11.20 7.94
N HIS A 4 -15.85 10.23 7.40
CA HIS A 4 -16.29 9.05 8.16
C HIS A 4 -15.38 7.83 8.04
N TRP A 5 -14.28 7.93 7.30
CA TRP A 5 -13.29 6.86 7.15
C TRP A 5 -11.91 7.34 7.60
N TRP A 6 -10.97 6.40 7.78
CA TRP A 6 -9.61 6.68 8.27
C TRP A 6 -9.00 7.93 7.62
N GLY A 7 -8.57 8.88 8.46
CA GLY A 7 -7.97 10.15 8.03
C GLY A 7 -8.94 11.21 7.50
N GLY A 8 -10.20 10.88 7.26
CA GLY A 8 -11.21 11.84 6.81
C GLY A 8 -11.53 12.93 7.84
N THR A 9 -11.39 12.66 9.14
CA THR A 9 -11.48 13.69 10.19
C THR A 9 -10.19 14.48 10.38
N THR A 10 -9.14 14.14 9.64
CA THR A 10 -7.83 14.80 9.69
C THR A 10 -7.57 15.56 8.39
N PHE A 11 -6.29 15.82 8.07
CA PHE A 11 -5.92 16.56 6.86
C PHE A 11 -6.47 15.93 5.57
N GLN A 12 -6.67 14.61 5.53
CA GLN A 12 -7.17 13.91 4.33
C GLN A 12 -8.64 14.28 4.04
N GLY A 13 -9.39 14.79 5.01
CA GLY A 13 -10.75 15.30 4.82
C GLY A 13 -10.84 16.68 4.19
N ILE A 14 -9.77 17.48 4.26
CA ILE A 14 -9.80 18.87 3.79
C ILE A 14 -10.00 18.93 2.27
N VAL A 15 -9.29 18.08 1.54
CA VAL A 15 -9.35 17.99 0.07
C VAL A 15 -10.76 17.63 -0.42
N PRO A 16 -11.38 16.52 0.00
CA PRO A 16 -12.75 16.19 -0.40
C PRO A 16 -13.76 17.21 0.11
N TYR A 17 -13.57 17.85 1.28
CA TYR A 17 -14.44 18.93 1.73
C TYR A 17 -14.43 20.10 0.75
N TYR A 18 -13.24 20.55 0.35
CA TYR A 18 -13.09 21.66 -0.59
C TYR A 18 -13.78 21.36 -1.92
N PHE A 19 -13.52 20.18 -2.51
CA PHE A 19 -14.07 19.84 -3.81
C PHE A 19 -15.56 19.49 -3.77
N HIS A 20 -16.09 18.86 -2.72
CA HIS A 20 -17.53 18.56 -2.68
C HIS A 20 -18.41 19.72 -2.16
N ARG A 21 -17.88 20.63 -1.33
CA ARG A 21 -18.69 21.68 -0.67
C ARG A 21 -18.36 23.09 -1.12
N VAL A 22 -17.08 23.40 -1.36
CA VAL A 22 -16.63 24.78 -1.68
C VAL A 22 -16.54 25.00 -3.20
N LYS A 23 -16.06 24.00 -3.94
CA LYS A 23 -15.86 24.02 -5.40
C LYS A 23 -16.44 22.76 -6.05
N PRO A 24 -17.78 22.57 -6.04
CA PRO A 24 -18.40 21.39 -6.65
C PRO A 24 -18.03 21.25 -8.14
N PRO A 25 -18.17 20.04 -8.72
CA PRO A 25 -17.70 19.74 -10.08
C PRO A 25 -18.39 20.55 -11.19
N THR A 26 -19.42 21.33 -10.85
CA THR A 26 -20.05 22.32 -11.74
C THR A 26 -19.17 23.54 -11.99
N SER A 27 -18.07 23.71 -11.25
CA SER A 27 -17.12 24.80 -11.46
C SER A 27 -16.20 24.49 -12.64
N THR A 28 -16.22 25.35 -13.67
CA THR A 28 -15.49 25.25 -14.95
C THR A 28 -13.96 25.26 -14.84
N ARG A 29 -13.37 25.24 -13.64
CA ARG A 29 -11.93 25.49 -13.42
C ARG A 29 -11.06 24.24 -13.26
N ALA A 30 -11.65 23.07 -13.04
CA ALA A 30 -11.02 21.75 -13.21
C ALA A 30 -12.07 20.67 -12.86
N PRO A 31 -12.50 19.81 -13.79
CA PRO A 31 -13.33 18.67 -13.44
C PRO A 31 -12.48 17.67 -12.66
N PHE A 32 -12.86 17.40 -11.41
CA PHE A 32 -12.30 16.28 -10.65
C PHE A 32 -13.20 15.06 -10.84
N VAL A 33 -12.58 13.89 -10.99
CA VAL A 33 -13.25 12.62 -11.19
C VAL A 33 -13.01 11.76 -9.97
N GLU A 34 -14.08 11.32 -9.34
CA GLU A 34 -14.01 10.33 -8.27
C GLU A 34 -13.65 8.97 -8.88
N VAL A 35 -12.65 8.29 -8.31
CA VAL A 35 -12.15 7.00 -8.78
C VAL A 35 -12.53 5.88 -7.81
N ASP A 36 -12.60 4.64 -8.30
CA ASP A 36 -12.83 3.48 -7.44
C ASP A 36 -11.65 3.28 -6.48
N ARG A 37 -11.87 3.64 -5.22
CA ARG A 37 -10.85 3.53 -4.16
C ARG A 37 -10.33 2.09 -3.99
N CYS A 38 -11.15 1.06 -4.22
CA CYS A 38 -10.68 -0.31 -4.06
C CYS A 38 -9.75 -0.77 -5.19
N LYS A 39 -9.69 -0.02 -6.29
CA LYS A 39 -8.75 -0.22 -7.39
C LYS A 39 -7.55 0.72 -7.29
N TYR A 40 -7.79 2.00 -7.02
CA TYR A 40 -6.79 3.06 -7.13
C TYR A 40 -6.28 3.62 -5.78
N ASP A 41 -6.77 3.13 -4.65
CA ASP A 41 -6.29 3.46 -3.29
C ASP A 41 -6.66 2.34 -2.30
N ASN A 42 -6.36 1.08 -2.64
CA ASN A 42 -6.83 -0.05 -1.83
C ASN A 42 -6.06 -0.12 -0.51
N MET A 43 -6.75 0.15 0.60
CA MET A 43 -6.18 0.07 1.95
C MET A 43 -6.47 -1.26 2.66
N VAL A 44 -7.10 -2.24 1.99
CA VAL A 44 -7.54 -3.53 2.54
C VAL A 44 -8.52 -3.36 3.71
N ASP A 45 -9.34 -2.32 3.64
CA ASP A 45 -10.35 -2.07 4.64
C ASP A 45 -11.59 -2.94 4.50
N LYS A 46 -12.23 -3.17 5.65
CA LYS A 46 -13.55 -3.77 5.75
C LYS A 46 -14.63 -2.76 5.33
N GLU A 47 -15.82 -3.27 5.06
CA GLU A 47 -17.00 -2.43 4.85
C GLU A 47 -17.21 -1.47 6.03
N VAL A 48 -17.60 -0.23 5.70
CA VAL A 48 -17.98 0.78 6.68
C VAL A 48 -19.39 0.47 7.15
N GLY A 49 -19.57 0.11 8.42
CA GLY A 49 -20.91 0.05 9.02
C GLY A 49 -21.53 1.44 9.02
N ASN A 50 -22.71 1.58 8.41
CA ASN A 50 -23.39 2.86 8.11
C ASN A 50 -22.64 3.74 7.09
N PRO A 51 -22.53 3.30 5.83
CA PRO A 51 -21.98 4.15 4.76
C PRO A 51 -22.80 5.44 4.61
N LEU A 52 -22.18 6.51 4.16
CA LEU A 52 -22.97 7.58 3.53
C LEU A 52 -23.39 7.12 2.12
N PRO A 53 -24.53 7.62 1.58
CA PRO A 53 -25.00 7.25 0.24
C PRO A 53 -23.95 7.42 -0.87
N GLN A 54 -22.99 8.32 -0.65
CA GLN A 54 -21.92 8.67 -1.58
C GLN A 54 -20.58 7.99 -1.29
N ALA A 55 -20.35 7.43 -0.08
CA ALA A 55 -19.04 6.89 0.30
C ALA A 55 -18.88 5.40 -0.07
N GLY A 56 -19.95 4.76 -0.54
CA GLY A 56 -19.94 3.35 -0.93
C GLY A 56 -19.72 2.38 0.24
N GLN A 57 -20.46 1.28 0.26
CA GLN A 57 -20.24 0.15 1.17
C GLN A 57 -19.04 -0.72 0.79
N LYS A 58 -18.26 -0.33 -0.21
CA LYS A 58 -17.38 -1.27 -0.88
C LYS A 58 -16.30 -1.77 0.07
N ARG A 59 -16.29 -3.07 0.31
CA ARG A 59 -15.30 -3.78 1.10
C ARG A 59 -14.05 -3.97 0.26
N CYS A 60 -13.06 -3.07 0.36
CA CYS A 60 -11.88 -3.18 -0.49
C CYS A 60 -11.06 -4.46 -0.25
N ARG A 61 -11.20 -5.04 0.94
CA ARG A 61 -10.67 -6.37 1.30
C ARG A 61 -11.21 -7.53 0.45
N SER A 62 -12.33 -7.37 -0.25
CA SER A 62 -12.86 -8.39 -1.17
C SER A 62 -12.51 -8.15 -2.63
N THR A 63 -11.70 -7.13 -2.94
CA THR A 63 -11.25 -6.87 -4.31
C THR A 63 -10.13 -7.85 -4.65
N PRO A 64 -10.24 -8.66 -5.73
CA PRO A 64 -9.16 -9.54 -6.15
C PRO A 64 -7.86 -8.76 -6.35
N PHE A 65 -6.73 -9.32 -5.91
CA PHE A 65 -5.45 -8.62 -5.96
C PHE A 65 -5.07 -8.17 -7.39
N ALA A 66 -5.38 -8.98 -8.39
CA ALA A 66 -5.15 -8.67 -9.80
C ALA A 66 -5.94 -7.44 -10.32
N ASP A 67 -7.03 -7.08 -9.65
CA ASP A 67 -7.86 -5.92 -10.02
C ASP A 67 -7.39 -4.62 -9.34
N ILE A 68 -6.43 -4.71 -8.41
CA ILE A 68 -5.88 -3.57 -7.68
C ILE A 68 -4.75 -2.95 -8.49
N SER A 69 -4.86 -1.66 -8.79
CA SER A 69 -3.83 -0.89 -9.49
C SER A 69 -2.89 -0.15 -8.53
N LEU A 70 -3.40 0.28 -7.37
CA LEU A 70 -2.61 0.94 -6.34
C LEU A 70 -3.02 0.46 -4.96
N LEU A 71 -2.01 0.10 -4.17
CA LEU A 71 -2.16 -0.39 -2.81
C LEU A 71 -1.55 0.58 -1.80
N HIS A 72 -2.32 0.90 -0.77
CA HIS A 72 -1.95 1.86 0.25
C HIS A 72 -1.81 1.16 1.61
N PHE A 73 -0.57 1.10 2.11
CA PHE A 73 -0.19 0.45 3.37
C PHE A 73 -0.61 1.24 4.63
N THR A 74 -1.88 1.62 4.72
CA THR A 74 -2.48 2.22 5.92
C THR A 74 -2.85 1.14 6.92
N LEU A 75 -3.66 0.16 6.51
CA LEU A 75 -4.04 -0.94 7.40
C LEU A 75 -3.03 -2.08 7.38
N CYS A 76 -2.48 -2.41 6.21
CA CYS A 76 -1.54 -3.53 6.05
C CYS A 76 -0.23 -3.38 6.82
N GLN A 77 0.00 -2.27 7.52
CA GLN A 77 1.29 -1.84 8.06
C GLN A 77 2.34 -1.68 6.97
N LYS A 78 3.40 -0.93 7.29
CA LYS A 78 4.47 -0.69 6.32
C LYS A 78 5.22 -2.00 6.04
N PRO A 79 5.54 -2.30 4.77
CA PRO A 79 6.16 -3.58 4.40
C PRO A 79 7.54 -3.74 5.02
N TRP A 80 8.27 -2.63 5.21
CA TRP A 80 9.58 -2.67 5.90
C TRP A 80 9.51 -2.92 7.41
N LYS A 81 8.31 -3.04 8.00
CA LYS A 81 8.11 -3.53 9.37
C LYS A 81 7.82 -5.03 9.44
N CYS A 82 7.75 -5.73 8.29
CA CYS A 82 7.61 -7.18 8.23
C CYS A 82 6.44 -7.74 9.07
N ALA A 83 5.39 -6.95 9.21
CA ALA A 83 4.24 -7.24 10.07
C ALA A 83 2.95 -7.02 9.27
N PRO A 84 2.71 -7.80 8.20
CA PRO A 84 1.50 -7.68 7.41
C PRO A 84 0.29 -7.83 8.32
N GLY A 85 -0.67 -6.92 8.16
CA GLY A 85 -1.94 -7.01 8.88
C GLY A 85 -2.63 -8.34 8.58
N ARG A 86 -3.13 -8.99 9.63
CA ARG A 86 -3.85 -10.27 9.56
C ARG A 86 -5.19 -10.09 10.23
N TRP A 87 -6.26 -10.10 9.44
CA TRP A 87 -7.61 -10.05 9.98
C TRP A 87 -8.35 -11.34 9.61
N PRO A 88 -9.17 -11.91 10.51
CA PRO A 88 -9.91 -13.15 10.25
C PRO A 88 -10.80 -13.09 9.00
N ASP A 89 -11.28 -11.90 8.66
CA ASP A 89 -12.20 -11.67 7.57
C ASP A 89 -11.50 -11.30 6.24
N ASP A 90 -10.16 -11.21 6.22
CA ASP A 90 -9.33 -11.05 5.00
C ASP A 90 -9.09 -12.42 4.34
N THR A 91 -10.13 -12.98 3.74
CA THR A 91 -10.09 -14.31 3.10
C THR A 91 -9.13 -14.37 1.90
N LEU A 92 -8.95 -13.25 1.21
CA LEU A 92 -8.01 -13.11 0.09
C LEU A 92 -6.57 -12.90 0.56
N LYS A 93 -6.34 -12.62 1.85
CA LYS A 93 -5.02 -12.35 2.43
C LYS A 93 -4.30 -11.20 1.70
N LEU A 94 -5.01 -10.14 1.34
CA LEU A 94 -4.49 -9.08 0.48
C LEU A 94 -3.24 -8.41 1.05
N CYS A 95 -3.14 -8.23 2.38
CA CYS A 95 -1.94 -7.64 2.95
C CYS A 95 -0.72 -8.57 2.87
N MET A 96 -0.90 -9.89 2.89
CA MET A 96 0.19 -10.83 2.64
C MET A 96 0.67 -10.75 1.19
N GLN A 97 -0.28 -10.70 0.24
CA GLN A 97 0.03 -10.53 -1.19
C GLN A 97 0.76 -9.20 -1.45
N ALA A 98 0.27 -8.12 -0.84
CA ALA A 98 0.85 -6.79 -0.94
C ALA A 98 2.29 -6.71 -0.42
N HIS A 99 2.55 -7.32 0.74
CA HIS A 99 3.90 -7.39 1.29
C HIS A 99 4.79 -8.23 0.37
N SER A 100 4.31 -9.38 -0.12
CA SER A 100 5.04 -10.21 -1.07
C SER A 100 5.46 -9.45 -2.33
N GLU A 101 4.53 -8.76 -2.98
CA GLU A 101 4.85 -7.96 -4.17
C GLU A 101 5.83 -6.82 -3.87
N TRP A 102 5.67 -6.14 -2.74
CA TRP A 102 6.62 -5.11 -2.33
C TRP A 102 8.03 -5.67 -2.17
N HIS A 103 8.16 -6.83 -1.49
CA HIS A 103 9.44 -7.51 -1.31
C HIS A 103 10.02 -8.01 -2.63
N GLN A 104 9.22 -8.53 -3.54
CA GLN A 104 9.67 -8.93 -4.89
C GLN A 104 10.17 -7.74 -5.72
N ILE A 105 9.44 -6.61 -5.72
CA ILE A 105 9.88 -5.38 -6.41
C ILE A 105 11.18 -4.89 -5.79
N ARG A 106 11.28 -4.89 -4.47
CA ARG A 106 12.45 -4.42 -3.75
C ARG A 106 13.67 -5.32 -3.99
N HIS A 107 13.49 -6.63 -3.97
CA HIS A 107 14.52 -7.61 -4.29
C HIS A 107 15.07 -7.40 -5.70
N ARG A 108 14.18 -7.27 -6.71
CA ARG A 108 14.58 -6.97 -8.09
C ARG A 108 15.36 -5.65 -8.19
N PHE A 109 14.94 -4.63 -7.46
CA PHE A 109 15.66 -3.36 -7.38
C PHE A 109 17.06 -3.53 -6.77
N GLU A 110 17.19 -4.26 -5.66
CA GLU A 110 18.48 -4.50 -5.02
C GLU A 110 19.44 -5.30 -5.90
N ILE A 111 18.96 -6.34 -6.60
CA ILE A 111 19.74 -7.05 -7.62
C ILE A 111 20.19 -6.10 -8.74
N SER A 112 19.29 -5.26 -9.26
CA SER A 112 19.62 -4.30 -10.34
C SER A 112 20.68 -3.28 -9.93
N MET A 113 20.85 -3.08 -8.62
CA MET A 113 21.84 -2.18 -8.03
C MET A 113 23.09 -2.92 -7.53
N SER A 114 23.28 -4.19 -7.93
CA SER A 114 24.45 -5.04 -7.56
C SER A 114 24.63 -5.25 -6.05
N PHE A 115 23.54 -5.25 -5.29
CA PHE A 115 23.56 -5.77 -3.93
C PHE A 115 23.56 -7.31 -4.01
N ASP A 116 24.40 -7.97 -3.22
CA ASP A 116 24.41 -9.43 -3.06
C ASP A 116 23.76 -9.85 -1.74
N GLY A 117 22.94 -10.88 -1.82
CA GLY A 117 22.20 -11.43 -0.69
C GLY A 117 23.05 -12.45 0.06
N LYS A 118 23.02 -12.38 1.40
CA LYS A 118 23.36 -13.55 2.21
C LYS A 118 22.27 -14.60 2.06
N GLU A 119 22.65 -15.88 2.03
CA GLU A 119 21.74 -17.01 1.85
C GLU A 119 20.57 -17.02 2.85
N GLU A 120 19.40 -17.21 2.26
CA GLU A 120 18.06 -17.57 2.72
C GLU A 120 17.79 -17.79 4.21
N GLN A 121 16.86 -16.99 4.72
CA GLN A 121 15.76 -17.53 5.50
C GLN A 121 14.50 -17.51 4.64
N LYS A 122 14.12 -18.67 4.08
CA LYS A 122 12.93 -18.86 3.25
C LYS A 122 11.66 -18.67 4.07
N ASP A 123 11.26 -17.43 4.34
CA ASP A 123 9.85 -17.12 4.51
C ASP A 123 9.24 -16.82 3.12
N ASN A 124 8.22 -17.60 2.73
CA ASN A 124 7.68 -17.60 1.37
C ASN A 124 7.17 -16.23 0.87
N TYR A 125 6.97 -15.26 1.77
CA TYR A 125 6.37 -13.96 1.46
C TYR A 125 7.33 -12.78 1.53
N HIS A 126 8.46 -12.86 2.24
CA HIS A 126 9.38 -11.72 2.35
C HIS A 126 10.74 -11.98 1.70
N LEU A 127 10.92 -13.16 1.09
CA LEU A 127 12.15 -13.58 0.40
C LEU A 127 13.38 -13.46 1.31
N GLY A 128 13.23 -13.66 2.63
CA GLY A 128 14.31 -13.53 3.60
C GLY A 128 14.73 -12.08 3.91
N HIS A 129 14.05 -11.07 3.36
CA HIS A 129 14.30 -9.67 3.68
C HIS A 129 13.68 -9.20 5.00
N CYS A 130 13.28 -10.12 5.86
CA CYS A 130 12.65 -9.80 7.13
C CYS A 130 13.36 -10.52 8.26
N ARG A 131 13.96 -9.74 9.16
CA ARG A 131 14.66 -10.25 10.34
C ARG A 131 14.23 -9.48 11.57
N TYR A 132 13.76 -10.20 12.59
CA TYR A 132 13.26 -9.63 13.86
C TYR A 132 12.20 -8.53 13.67
N GLY A 133 11.28 -8.71 12.72
CA GLY A 133 10.21 -7.73 12.46
C GLY A 133 10.70 -6.43 11.79
N LYS A 134 11.84 -6.47 11.09
CA LYS A 134 12.37 -5.33 10.35
C LYS A 134 12.89 -5.77 8.99
N TYR A 135 12.79 -4.87 8.03
CA TYR A 135 13.40 -5.04 6.72
C TYR A 135 14.91 -5.19 6.84
N TRP A 136 15.43 -6.22 6.19
CA TRP A 136 16.84 -6.55 6.11
C TRP A 136 17.25 -6.54 4.62
N PRO A 137 17.83 -5.43 4.12
CA PRO A 137 18.23 -5.33 2.72
C PRO A 137 19.34 -6.33 2.38
N MET A 138 19.51 -6.60 1.08
CA MET A 138 20.73 -7.23 0.57
C MET A 138 21.95 -6.40 0.98
N THR A 139 23.11 -7.03 1.12
CA THR A 139 24.35 -6.30 1.40
C THR A 139 24.89 -5.75 0.09
N LEU A 140 25.34 -4.50 0.07
CA LEU A 140 26.16 -4.05 -1.05
C LEU A 140 27.35 -4.99 -1.15
N ASN A 141 27.60 -5.52 -2.35
CA ASN A 141 28.96 -5.92 -2.65
C ASN A 141 29.84 -4.70 -2.39
N GLU A 142 30.97 -4.88 -1.70
CA GLU A 142 32.00 -3.87 -1.68
C GLU A 142 32.30 -3.55 -3.14
N ILE A 143 31.77 -2.45 -3.65
CA ILE A 143 32.10 -1.97 -4.99
C ILE A 143 33.61 -1.83 -4.94
N PRO A 144 34.41 -2.59 -5.71
CA PRO A 144 35.83 -2.34 -5.75
C PRO A 144 35.96 -0.91 -6.27
N MET A 145 36.29 0.02 -5.38
CA MET A 145 36.55 1.38 -5.79
C MET A 145 37.65 1.29 -6.85
N PRO A 146 37.48 1.92 -8.03
CA PRO A 146 38.56 1.98 -9.00
C PRO A 146 39.77 2.56 -8.25
N ARG A 147 40.86 1.79 -8.19
CA ARG A 147 42.11 2.29 -7.60
C ARG A 147 42.42 3.58 -8.34
N GLN A 148 42.39 4.70 -7.62
CA GLN A 148 42.85 5.95 -8.20
C GLN A 148 44.32 5.75 -8.60
N PRO A 149 44.71 6.23 -9.80
CA PRO A 149 46.05 6.03 -10.34
C PRO A 149 47.14 6.61 -9.44
#